data_AF-N1ZYE8-F1
#
_entry.id   AF-N1ZYE8-F1
#
_cell.length_a   1.000
_cell.length_b   1.000
_cell.length_c   1.000
_cell.angle_alpha   90.00
_cell.angle_beta   90.00
_cell.angle_gamma   90.00
#
_symmetry.space_group_name_H-M   'P 1'
#
loop_
_entity.id
_entity.type
_entity.pdbx_description
1 polymer ?
#
loop_
_entity_poly.entity_id
_entity_poly.type
_entity_poly.pdbx_seq_one_letter_code
_entity_poly.pdbx_strand_id
1 'polypeptide(L)'
;MEFYFLGKNMIKEIVDNALKALLYEAVTLPKPGLVDPVDQGSHPDMDIYTFIDSSVALAPYLNKAAQIGEEFKGYDLTQMFQKLRQEGILAEIEMLRATQAVNTHKGAIFSLGIFVCAQSYAKKHEQDVFEVV
;
A
#
# COMPACT_ATOMS: atom_id res chain seq x y z
N MET A 1 -21.00 -0.55 19.28
CA MET A 1 -20.84 -1.78 18.47
C MET A 1 -20.94 -1.44 16.97
N GLU A 2 -21.94 -0.68 16.54
CA GLU A 2 -22.15 -0.23 15.15
C GLU A 2 -20.99 0.57 14.53
N PHE A 3 -20.45 1.58 15.24
CA PHE A 3 -19.25 2.34 14.81
C PHE A 3 -18.00 1.46 14.59
N TYR A 4 -17.87 0.37 15.35
CA TYR A 4 -16.74 -0.56 15.25
C TYR A 4 -16.85 -1.47 14.01
N PHE A 5 -18.08 -1.81 13.62
CA PHE A 5 -18.34 -2.54 12.38
C PHE A 5 -18.18 -1.66 11.14
N LEU A 6 -18.60 -0.38 11.21
CA LEU A 6 -18.41 0.59 10.14
C LEU A 6 -16.92 0.85 9.86
N GLY A 7 -16.12 1.04 10.92
CA GLY A 7 -14.66 1.21 10.80
C GLY A 7 -13.95 0.01 10.17
N LYS A 8 -14.30 -1.22 10.60
CA LYS A 8 -13.78 -2.45 10.00
C LYS A 8 -14.13 -2.61 8.51
N ASN A 9 -15.35 -2.24 8.12
CA ASN A 9 -15.77 -2.30 6.71
C ASN A 9 -15.00 -1.28 5.86
N MET A 10 -14.77 -0.06 6.39
CA MET A 10 -14.02 0.99 5.71
C MET A 10 -12.55 0.62 5.49
N ILE A 11 -11.85 0.15 6.53
CA ILE A 11 -10.45 -0.30 6.41
C ILE A 11 -10.35 -1.40 5.36
N LYS A 12 -11.25 -2.39 5.41
CA LYS A 12 -11.24 -3.51 4.46
C LYS A 12 -11.38 -3.01 3.02
N GLU A 13 -12.31 -2.08 2.77
CA GLU A 13 -12.52 -1.50 1.43
C GLU A 13 -11.25 -0.80 0.90
N ILE A 14 -10.61 0.04 1.72
CA ILE A 14 -9.39 0.77 1.34
C ILE A 14 -8.26 -0.23 1.02
N VAL A 15 -8.06 -1.23 1.89
CA VAL A 15 -7.00 -2.24 1.73
C VAL A 15 -7.24 -3.11 0.50
N ASP A 16 -8.47 -3.59 0.28
CA ASP A 16 -8.82 -4.40 -0.88
C ASP A 16 -8.59 -3.61 -2.18
N ASN A 17 -8.93 -2.32 -2.21
CA ASN A 17 -8.70 -1.48 -3.39
C ASN A 17 -7.21 -1.22 -3.62
N ALA A 18 -6.42 -0.98 -2.57
CA ALA A 18 -4.97 -0.82 -2.69
C ALA A 18 -4.30 -2.11 -3.20
N LEU A 19 -4.69 -3.27 -2.69
CA LEU A 19 -4.17 -4.56 -3.17
C LEU A 19 -4.57 -4.82 -4.62
N LYS A 20 -5.83 -4.54 -4.99
CA LYS A 20 -6.27 -4.62 -6.40
C LYS A 20 -5.47 -3.69 -7.30
N ALA A 21 -5.16 -2.47 -6.84
CA ALA A 21 -4.37 -1.52 -7.61
C ALA A 21 -2.96 -2.07 -7.91
N LEU A 22 -2.28 -2.68 -6.92
CA LEU A 22 -0.98 -3.33 -7.14
C LEU A 22 -1.08 -4.48 -8.16
N LEU A 23 -2.09 -5.34 -8.03
CA LEU A 23 -2.28 -6.46 -8.95
C LEU A 23 -2.64 -5.99 -10.37
N TYR A 24 -3.44 -4.92 -10.50
CA TYR A 24 -3.80 -4.33 -11.79
C TYR A 24 -2.60 -3.65 -12.45
N GLU A 25 -1.77 -2.98 -11.67
CA GLU A 25 -0.50 -2.39 -12.13
C GLU A 25 0.44 -3.46 -12.69
N ALA A 26 0.52 -4.61 -12.01
CA ALA A 26 1.36 -5.73 -12.42
C ALA A 26 0.91 -6.31 -13.78
N VAL A 27 -0.41 -6.39 -14.03
CA VAL A 27 -0.95 -6.95 -15.28
C VAL A 27 -1.23 -5.92 -16.38
N THR A 28 -0.82 -4.65 -16.18
CA THR A 28 -1.01 -3.60 -17.20
C THR A 28 -0.11 -3.87 -18.41
N LEU A 29 -0.69 -3.88 -19.61
CA LEU A 29 -0.02 -4.16 -20.87
C LEU A 29 -0.49 -3.17 -21.95
N PRO A 30 0.42 -2.55 -22.75
CA PRO A 30 1.88 -2.67 -22.70
C PRO A 30 2.51 -1.88 -21.55
N LYS A 31 3.68 -2.32 -21.06
CA LYS A 31 4.44 -1.60 -20.03
C LYS A 31 5.91 -1.39 -20.43
N PRO A 32 6.19 -0.47 -21.38
CA PRO A 32 7.52 -0.35 -21.97
C PRO A 32 8.64 -0.16 -20.94
N GLY A 33 9.62 -1.06 -20.95
CA GLY A 33 10.79 -1.03 -20.07
C GLY A 33 10.53 -1.52 -18.64
N LEU A 34 9.31 -1.97 -18.31
CA LEU A 34 8.92 -2.54 -17.02
C LEU A 34 8.40 -3.98 -17.22
N VAL A 35 8.21 -4.70 -16.11
CA VAL A 35 7.65 -6.05 -16.12
C VAL A 35 6.13 -6.00 -16.37
N ASP A 36 5.66 -6.84 -17.29
CA ASP A 36 4.26 -7.11 -17.57
C ASP A 36 4.00 -8.63 -17.70
N PRO A 37 2.77 -9.09 -17.99
CA PRO A 37 2.47 -10.54 -18.10
C PRO A 37 3.15 -11.27 -19.25
N VAL A 38 3.68 -10.56 -20.25
CA VAL A 38 4.24 -11.13 -21.49
C VAL A 38 5.76 -10.94 -21.55
N ASP A 39 6.29 -9.86 -20.97
CA ASP A 39 7.70 -9.50 -21.00
C ASP A 39 8.20 -9.03 -19.62
N GLN A 40 9.42 -9.39 -19.26
CA GLN A 40 10.12 -8.86 -18.08
C GLN A 40 10.72 -7.46 -18.35
N GLY A 41 10.63 -6.98 -19.59
CA GLY A 41 11.11 -5.67 -19.99
C GLY A 41 12.63 -5.59 -19.84
N SER A 42 13.12 -4.52 -19.19
CA SER A 42 14.55 -4.34 -18.93
C SER A 42 15.06 -5.13 -17.71
N HIS A 43 14.20 -5.88 -17.03
CA HIS A 43 14.52 -6.52 -15.77
C HIS A 43 14.92 -7.99 -15.95
N PRO A 44 16.18 -8.38 -15.65
CA PRO A 44 16.60 -9.78 -15.65
C PRO A 44 16.34 -10.47 -14.31
N ASP A 45 15.93 -9.73 -13.29
CA ASP A 45 15.88 -10.14 -11.89
C ASP A 45 14.47 -10.37 -11.35
N MET A 46 13.42 -10.05 -12.11
CA MET A 46 12.03 -10.24 -11.70
C MET A 46 11.08 -10.46 -12.86
N ASP A 47 9.92 -11.03 -12.53
CA ASP A 47 8.83 -11.31 -13.44
C ASP A 47 7.47 -10.98 -12.80
N ILE A 48 6.40 -11.26 -13.54
CA ILE A 48 5.04 -11.00 -13.08
C ILE A 48 4.71 -11.73 -11.76
N TYR A 49 5.24 -12.93 -11.54
CA TYR A 49 5.01 -13.70 -10.32
C TYR A 49 5.72 -13.05 -9.13
N THR A 50 6.91 -12.49 -9.34
CA THR A 50 7.62 -11.68 -8.34
C THR A 50 6.80 -10.46 -7.93
N PHE A 51 6.13 -9.79 -8.87
CA PHE A 51 5.19 -8.69 -8.58
C PHE A 51 3.95 -9.15 -7.78
N ILE A 52 3.39 -10.32 -8.11
CA ILE A 52 2.25 -10.88 -7.39
C ILE A 52 2.64 -11.23 -5.94
N ASP A 53 3.76 -11.94 -5.75
CA ASP A 53 4.27 -12.32 -4.43
C ASP A 53 4.57 -11.08 -3.57
N SER A 54 5.21 -10.07 -4.18
CA SER A 54 5.44 -8.77 -3.55
C SER A 54 4.13 -8.10 -3.13
N SER A 55 3.11 -8.09 -3.98
CA SER A 55 1.80 -7.48 -3.69
C SER A 55 1.09 -8.16 -2.52
N VAL A 56 1.08 -9.50 -2.49
CA VAL A 56 0.48 -10.29 -1.41
C VAL A 56 1.23 -10.05 -0.09
N ALA A 57 2.57 -9.97 -0.13
CA ALA A 57 3.39 -9.68 1.04
C ALA A 57 3.11 -8.30 1.66
N LEU A 58 2.62 -7.34 0.86
CA LEU A 58 2.28 -6.00 1.33
C LEU A 58 0.86 -5.87 1.92
N ALA A 59 -0.02 -6.86 1.78
CA ALA A 59 -1.38 -6.79 2.32
C ALA A 59 -1.45 -6.49 3.84
N PRO A 60 -0.60 -7.09 4.71
CA PRO A 60 -0.54 -6.73 6.12
C PRO A 60 -0.13 -5.27 6.36
N TYR A 61 0.82 -4.76 5.58
CA TYR A 61 1.25 -3.36 5.66
C TYR A 61 0.13 -2.39 5.27
N LEU A 62 -0.57 -2.66 4.16
CA LEU A 62 -1.71 -1.84 3.74
C LEU A 62 -2.79 -1.77 4.84
N ASN A 63 -3.06 -2.90 5.50
CA ASN A 63 -3.97 -2.93 6.65
C ASN A 63 -3.47 -2.07 7.81
N LYS A 64 -2.18 -2.17 8.15
CA LYS A 64 -1.56 -1.38 9.20
C LYS A 64 -1.58 0.12 8.89
N ALA A 65 -1.29 0.51 7.65
CA ALA A 65 -1.38 1.89 7.19
C ALA A 65 -2.79 2.46 7.35
N ALA A 66 -3.82 1.69 6.97
CA ALA A 66 -5.22 2.10 7.15
C ALA A 66 -5.60 2.22 8.64
N GLN A 67 -5.13 1.30 9.49
CA GLN A 67 -5.34 1.38 10.95
C GLN A 67 -4.69 2.64 11.55
N ILE A 68 -3.46 2.97 11.15
CA ILE A 68 -2.79 4.19 11.62
C ILE A 68 -3.64 5.42 11.31
N GLY A 69 -4.17 5.53 10.08
CA GLY A 69 -5.03 6.63 9.69
C GLY A 69 -6.36 6.67 10.47
N GLU A 70 -7.00 5.53 10.70
CA GLU A 70 -8.27 5.46 11.44
C GLU A 70 -8.10 5.83 12.92
N GLU A 71 -7.01 5.39 13.53
CA GLU A 71 -6.76 5.52 14.97
C GLU A 71 -6.08 6.85 15.36
N PHE A 72 -5.56 7.61 14.38
CA PHE A 72 -4.85 8.85 14.65
C PHE A 72 -5.83 9.95 15.12
N LYS A 73 -5.55 10.53 16.30
CA LYS A 73 -6.37 11.57 16.95
C LYS A 73 -5.69 12.94 16.99
N GLY A 74 -4.49 13.05 16.41
CA GLY A 74 -3.73 14.30 16.41
C GLY A 74 -4.11 15.21 15.25
N TYR A 75 -3.67 16.46 15.33
CA TYR A 75 -3.80 17.45 14.26
C TYR A 75 -2.50 17.62 13.46
N ASP A 76 -1.37 17.21 14.03
CA ASP A 76 -0.08 17.24 13.37
C ASP A 76 0.13 15.96 12.56
N LEU A 77 -0.24 16.01 11.28
CA LEU A 77 -0.15 14.88 10.35
C LEU A 77 1.29 14.36 10.16
N THR A 78 2.32 15.16 10.49
CA THR A 78 3.71 14.68 10.44
C THR A 78 3.95 13.55 11.42
N GLN A 79 3.27 13.54 12.57
CA GLN A 79 3.36 12.45 13.55
C GLN A 79 2.69 11.17 13.05
N MET A 80 1.58 11.29 12.31
CA MET A 80 0.93 10.16 11.64
C MET A 80 1.86 9.57 10.58
N PHE A 81 2.47 10.43 9.76
CA PHE A 81 3.46 10.01 8.76
C PHE A 81 4.67 9.30 9.38
N GLN A 82 5.18 9.78 10.53
CA GLN A 82 6.29 9.09 11.20
C GLN A 82 5.92 7.68 11.67
N LYS A 83 4.69 7.46 12.16
CA LYS A 83 4.19 6.11 12.49
C LYS A 83 4.13 5.23 11.25
N LEU A 84 3.55 5.76 10.16
CA LEU A 84 3.46 5.05 8.89
C LEU A 84 4.84 4.68 8.33
N ARG A 85 5.82 5.59 8.45
CA ARG A 85 7.18 5.36 7.98
C ARG A 85 7.85 4.17 8.67
N GLN A 86 7.64 3.99 9.98
CA GLN A 86 8.18 2.84 10.70
C GLN A 86 7.60 1.52 10.14
N GLU A 87 6.29 1.49 9.91
CA GLU A 87 5.63 0.32 9.31
C GLU A 87 6.05 0.10 7.85
N GLY A 88 6.33 1.17 7.10
CA GLY A 88 6.86 1.08 5.74
C GLY A 88 8.26 0.47 5.67
N ILE A 89 9.12 0.72 6.66
CA ILE A 89 10.44 0.07 6.76
C ILE A 89 10.27 -1.44 6.97
N LEU A 90 9.33 -1.86 7.82
CA LEU A 90 9.03 -3.28 8.03
C LEU A 90 8.45 -3.91 6.76
N ALA A 91 7.56 -3.19 6.06
CA ALA A 91 7.01 -3.62 4.78
C ALA A 91 8.07 -3.82 3.71
N GLU A 92 9.11 -2.98 3.67
CA GLU A 92 10.23 -3.14 2.76
C GLU A 92 10.99 -4.44 3.04
N ILE A 93 11.22 -4.78 4.30
CA ILE A 93 11.87 -6.03 4.70
C ILE A 93 11.04 -7.25 4.26
N GLU A 94 9.72 -7.23 4.51
CA GLU A 94 8.85 -8.35 4.13
C GLU A 94 8.71 -8.47 2.60
N MET A 95 8.66 -7.35 1.88
CA MET A 95 8.70 -7.32 0.43
C MET A 95 9.99 -7.97 -0.08
N LEU A 96 11.16 -7.52 0.40
CA LEU A 96 12.46 -8.09 0.01
C LEU A 96 12.56 -9.58 0.35
N ARG A 97 11.99 -10.02 1.48
CA ARG A 97 11.96 -11.45 1.83
C ARG A 97 11.14 -12.24 0.80
N ALA A 98 9.96 -11.75 0.43
CA ALA A 98 9.08 -12.41 -0.53
C ALA A 98 9.66 -12.46 -1.95
N THR A 99 10.47 -11.46 -2.31
CA THR A 99 11.01 -11.28 -3.68
C THR A 99 12.48 -11.66 -3.80
N GLN A 100 13.04 -12.42 -2.86
CA GLN A 100 14.45 -12.84 -2.89
C GLN A 100 15.43 -11.65 -3.04
N ALA A 101 15.16 -10.58 -2.29
CA ALA A 101 15.88 -9.31 -2.25
C ALA A 101 15.75 -8.42 -3.50
N VAL A 102 14.79 -8.70 -4.38
CA VAL A 102 14.50 -7.85 -5.55
C VAL A 102 13.61 -6.67 -5.16
N ASN A 103 13.95 -5.47 -5.63
CA ASN A 103 13.18 -4.27 -5.35
C ASN A 103 11.98 -4.12 -6.29
N THR A 104 10.83 -4.65 -5.87
CA THR A 104 9.62 -4.69 -6.70
C THR A 104 8.65 -3.54 -6.42
N HIS A 105 8.42 -3.19 -5.15
CA HIS A 105 7.37 -2.25 -4.74
C HIS A 105 7.81 -1.20 -3.72
N LYS A 106 9.10 -0.88 -3.59
CA LYS A 106 9.55 0.14 -2.62
C LYS A 106 8.90 1.51 -2.84
N GLY A 107 8.71 1.91 -4.10
CA GLY A 107 7.97 3.13 -4.43
C GLY A 107 6.50 3.06 -4.03
N ALA A 108 5.85 1.90 -4.20
CA ALA A 108 4.46 1.71 -3.82
C ALA A 108 4.26 1.66 -2.30
N ILE A 109 5.19 1.05 -1.55
CA ILE A 109 5.21 1.10 -0.07
C ILE A 109 5.11 2.56 0.40
N PHE A 110 5.88 3.46 -0.21
CA PHE A 110 5.81 4.88 0.12
C PHE A 110 4.51 5.53 -0.36
N SER A 111 4.28 5.59 -1.67
CA SER A 111 3.19 6.41 -2.22
C SER A 111 1.80 5.83 -1.92
N LEU A 112 1.59 4.53 -2.17
CA LEU A 112 0.31 3.89 -1.90
C LEU A 112 0.06 3.76 -0.40
N GLY A 113 1.11 3.52 0.39
CA GLY A 113 1.03 3.53 1.86
C GLY A 113 0.54 4.87 2.42
N ILE A 114 1.07 5.99 1.93
CA ILE A 114 0.60 7.35 2.28
C ILE A 114 -0.87 7.51 1.91
N PHE A 115 -1.26 7.18 0.68
CA PHE A 115 -2.66 7.32 0.25
C PHE A 115 -3.61 6.45 1.06
N VAL A 116 -3.24 5.22 1.39
CA VAL A 116 -4.07 4.33 2.23
C VAL A 116 -4.25 4.90 3.64
N CYS A 117 -3.17 5.39 4.26
CA CYS A 117 -3.22 6.02 5.57
C CYS A 117 -4.05 7.31 5.55
N ALA A 118 -3.78 8.20 4.59
CA ALA A 118 -4.47 9.47 4.43
C ALA A 118 -5.96 9.27 4.13
N GLN A 119 -6.31 8.34 3.24
CA GLN A 119 -7.71 8.04 2.91
C GLN A 119 -8.50 7.55 4.12
N SER A 120 -7.88 6.71 4.97
CA SER A 120 -8.49 6.22 6.20
C SER A 120 -8.73 7.35 7.21
N TYR A 121 -7.73 8.22 7.39
CA TYR A 121 -7.85 9.42 8.22
C TYR A 121 -8.93 10.38 7.69
N ALA A 122 -8.91 10.67 6.39
CA ALA A 122 -9.84 11.57 5.72
C ALA A 122 -11.29 11.08 5.83
N LYS A 123 -11.58 9.80 5.55
CA LYS A 123 -12.93 9.24 5.73
C LYS A 123 -13.39 9.33 7.18
N LYS A 124 -12.50 9.12 8.16
CA LYS A 124 -12.82 9.20 9.59
C LYS A 124 -13.20 10.62 10.04
N HIS A 125 -12.58 11.63 9.43
CA HIS A 125 -12.75 13.04 9.77
C HIS A 125 -13.65 13.80 8.79
N GLU A 126 -14.26 13.10 7.82
CA GLU A 126 -15.12 13.69 6.78
C GLU A 126 -14.40 14.78 5.95
N GLN A 127 -13.14 14.53 5.61
CA GLN A 127 -12.29 15.43 4.82
C GLN A 127 -12.02 14.89 3.42
N ASP A 128 -11.59 15.76 2.52
CA ASP A 128 -10.99 15.37 1.24
C ASP A 128 -9.60 14.77 1.49
N VAL A 129 -9.30 13.63 0.87
CA VAL A 129 -7.99 12.97 0.99
C VAL A 129 -6.84 13.84 0.46
N PHE A 130 -7.09 14.67 -0.55
CA PHE A 130 -6.06 15.54 -1.14
C PHE A 130 -5.68 16.73 -0.24
N GLU A 131 -6.46 17.02 0.80
CA GLU A 131 -6.11 17.99 1.85
C GLU A 131 -5.28 17.33 2.98
N VAL A 132 -5.19 16.01 3.00
CA VAL A 132 -4.48 15.22 4.02
C VAL A 132 -3.10 14.76 3.52
N VAL A 133 -2.96 14.49 2.22
CA VAL A 133 -1.73 14.00 1.55
C VAL A 133 -0.69 15.11 1.40
#